data_AF-A0AAN8A689-F1
#
_entry.id   AF-A0AAN8A689-F1
#
_cell.length_a   1.000
_cell.length_b   1.000
_cell.length_c   1.000
_cell.angle_alpha   90.00
_cell.angle_beta   90.00
_cell.angle_gamma   90.00
#
_symmetry.space_group_name_H-M   'P 1'
#
loop_
_entity.id
_entity.type
_entity.pdbx_description
1 polymer ?
#
loop_
_entity_poly.entity_id
_entity_poly.type
_entity_poly.pdbx_seq_one_letter_code
_entity_poly.pdbx_strand_id
1 'polypeptide(L)'
;MVRPKYSPINATFGVRMEQFMESQEDYIKYHSKLNRKLQKLRRKLNLTTRDTKHYSLKEKFSKLTFEDYDNKNKLFGVLLLLYIERDLSICELYKLRARNRGKFKKSERKLVTERLRKSVKSVNRLLDLSKNEEDWIIRLQYLIFSKLIVVENLLYGKTAKRKENDNISQGLATCFAALQFLVSKEIINQDLFDFIRSKYEYTLMQYAGGLLSSIDLHNFITNTIIQIKENKETPRNQYTDELINLLYNNGFTIDFQDVEMSKKENETTIKHINWRAFKCTINDNHLAQMIEEARNAPKEHISDYSNKIAKWEACVSYQENYINHNNSNNDEEIEDEENEQILLAYLKYQTILTSFSRENDLFKQLWNEWLQIGPLLTNKILKYKELDRIVKNKKKYLQDLMELPGVYSDDDLLSQLELTQIYFTLHVNAVCLGHLYQLKHLNIEALALYTDAYQKITETYYQSGIISNDDILLPHKIINKEALGNFIADLKAKLSSIIALAEFESEFRNVEKSKYDFSTIDKLTLGGTITLNDAKLDNLFPLRPQLIPVGAKPSLFDVAFNYIQYDNSSKTITNKSQENPIQPESTLNQVDNKSTSTDNKQNTPPKRRGFLGLFGR
;
A
#
# COMPACT_ATOMS: atom_id res chain seq x y z
N MET A 1 10.47 -22.89 -4.35
CA MET A 1 10.46 -23.51 -3.01
C MET A 1 9.05 -23.44 -2.44
N VAL A 2 8.66 -24.36 -1.54
CA VAL A 2 7.42 -24.20 -0.76
C VAL A 2 7.73 -23.27 0.42
N ARG A 3 7.03 -22.13 0.54
CA ARG A 3 7.18 -21.25 1.72
C ARG A 3 6.63 -21.99 2.96
N PRO A 4 7.34 -22.02 4.10
CA PRO A 4 6.92 -22.80 5.27
C PRO A 4 5.63 -22.22 5.86
N LYS A 5 4.74 -23.10 6.35
CA LYS A 5 3.44 -22.71 6.94
C LYS A 5 3.56 -21.94 8.27
N TYR A 6 4.78 -21.81 8.79
CA TYR A 6 5.10 -21.11 10.03
C TYR A 6 6.49 -20.47 9.94
N SER A 7 6.64 -19.27 10.51
CA SER A 7 7.89 -18.50 10.55
C SER A 7 8.12 -18.03 11.99
N PRO A 8 9.08 -18.63 12.74
CA PRO A 8 9.41 -18.20 14.11
C PRO A 8 9.75 -16.70 14.25
N ILE A 9 10.43 -16.11 13.27
CA ILE A 9 10.85 -14.70 13.31
C ILE A 9 9.65 -13.78 13.04
N ASN A 10 8.80 -14.11 12.06
CA ASN A 10 7.55 -13.36 11.85
C ASN A 10 6.67 -13.47 13.10
N ALA A 11 6.54 -14.66 13.70
CA ALA A 11 5.74 -14.90 14.91
C ALA A 11 6.23 -14.21 16.19
N THR A 12 7.43 -13.59 16.16
CA THR A 12 8.03 -12.85 17.27
C THR A 12 8.29 -11.39 16.89
N PHE A 13 9.38 -11.11 16.17
CA PHE A 13 9.76 -9.76 15.73
C PHE A 13 8.78 -9.18 14.70
N GLY A 14 8.25 -10.00 13.77
CA GLY A 14 7.22 -9.56 12.81
C GLY A 14 5.98 -9.00 13.52
N VAL A 15 5.44 -9.76 14.49
CA VAL A 15 4.30 -9.32 15.32
C VAL A 15 4.61 -8.07 16.16
N ARG A 16 5.89 -7.71 16.40
CA ARG A 16 6.25 -6.43 17.04
C ARG A 16 6.23 -5.27 16.05
N MET A 17 6.68 -5.48 14.81
CA MET A 17 6.64 -4.49 13.74
C MET A 17 5.19 -4.23 13.28
N GLU A 18 4.41 -5.30 13.02
CA GLU A 18 2.96 -5.25 12.70
C GLU A 18 2.11 -4.48 13.71
N GLN A 19 2.56 -4.36 14.96
CA GLN A 19 1.84 -3.69 16.05
C GLN A 19 2.46 -2.35 16.48
N PHE A 20 3.42 -1.83 15.70
CA PHE A 20 4.06 -0.52 15.91
C PHE A 20 4.43 -0.29 17.39
N MET A 21 5.21 -1.24 17.92
CA MET A 21 5.46 -1.42 19.34
C MET A 21 6.43 -0.38 19.92
N GLU A 22 5.93 0.84 20.10
CA GLU A 22 6.71 2.00 20.54
C GLU A 22 6.52 2.35 22.02
N SER A 23 5.28 2.38 22.51
CA SER A 23 4.99 2.89 23.86
C SER A 23 5.11 1.83 24.96
N GLN A 24 5.30 2.30 26.20
CA GLN A 24 5.30 1.41 27.37
C GLN A 24 3.97 0.67 27.56
N GLU A 25 2.85 1.27 27.17
CA GLU A 25 1.56 0.59 27.27
C GLU A 25 1.45 -0.56 26.30
N ASP A 26 2.05 -0.45 25.12
CA ASP A 26 1.89 -1.45 24.07
C ASP A 26 2.67 -2.71 24.42
N TYR A 27 3.85 -2.60 25.04
CA TYR A 27 4.52 -3.75 25.64
C TYR A 27 3.72 -4.38 26.80
N ILE A 28 2.94 -3.61 27.56
CA ILE A 28 2.02 -4.17 28.58
C ILE A 28 0.83 -4.89 27.91
N LYS A 29 0.21 -4.27 26.90
CA LYS A 29 -0.89 -4.84 26.11
C LYS A 29 -0.44 -6.14 25.43
N TYR A 30 0.69 -6.11 24.73
CA TYR A 30 1.33 -7.26 24.05
C TYR A 30 1.74 -8.37 25.01
N HIS A 31 2.38 -8.05 26.14
CA HIS A 31 2.64 -9.01 27.21
C HIS A 31 1.34 -9.70 27.69
N SER A 32 0.24 -8.97 27.82
CA SER A 32 -1.06 -9.56 28.17
C SER A 32 -1.64 -10.44 27.05
N LYS A 33 -1.52 -10.03 25.77
CA LYS A 33 -1.89 -10.83 24.58
C LYS A 33 -1.11 -12.16 24.57
N LEU A 34 0.20 -12.13 24.82
CA LEU A 34 1.07 -13.31 24.88
C LEU A 34 0.68 -14.26 26.01
N ASN A 35 0.40 -13.76 27.22
CA ASN A 35 -0.07 -14.61 28.31
C ASN A 35 -1.41 -15.30 27.98
N ARG A 36 -2.35 -14.60 27.34
CA ARG A 36 -3.61 -15.18 26.85
C ARG A 36 -3.36 -16.24 25.75
N LYS A 37 -2.47 -15.99 24.79
CA LYS A 37 -2.05 -16.97 23.76
C LYS A 37 -1.43 -18.22 24.42
N LEU A 38 -0.49 -18.06 25.35
CA LEU A 38 0.17 -19.15 26.09
C LEU A 38 -0.81 -19.97 26.92
N GLN A 39 -1.79 -19.36 27.58
CA GLN A 39 -2.80 -20.08 28.35
C GLN A 39 -3.69 -20.94 27.43
N LYS A 40 -4.09 -20.41 26.26
CA LYS A 40 -4.83 -21.17 25.24
C LYS A 40 -4.00 -22.34 24.69
N LEU A 41 -2.73 -22.13 24.35
CA LEU A 41 -1.83 -23.18 23.85
C LEU A 41 -1.58 -24.28 24.90
N ARG A 42 -1.35 -23.92 26.17
CA ARG A 42 -1.17 -24.89 27.27
C ARG A 42 -2.40 -25.76 27.51
N ARG A 43 -3.61 -25.22 27.28
CA ARG A 43 -4.85 -26.00 27.27
C ARG A 43 -4.94 -26.91 26.05
N LYS A 44 -4.72 -26.39 24.82
CA LYS A 44 -4.74 -27.18 23.57
C LYS A 44 -3.75 -28.36 23.59
N LEU A 45 -2.60 -28.18 24.23
CA LEU A 45 -1.53 -29.18 24.35
C LEU A 45 -1.63 -30.05 25.62
N ASN A 46 -2.74 -29.98 26.37
CA ASN A 46 -2.98 -30.79 27.59
C ASN A 46 -1.87 -30.71 28.66
N LEU A 47 -1.23 -29.53 28.78
CA LEU A 47 -0.16 -29.23 29.74
C LEU A 47 -0.66 -28.57 31.03
N THR A 48 -1.95 -28.24 31.11
CA THR A 48 -2.56 -27.65 32.32
C THR A 48 -2.90 -28.72 33.36
N THR A 49 -2.20 -28.71 34.48
CA THR A 49 -2.53 -29.49 35.67
C THR A 49 -3.61 -28.80 36.52
N ARG A 50 -4.50 -29.59 37.14
CA ARG A 50 -5.44 -29.12 38.18
C ARG A 50 -4.89 -29.28 39.61
N ASP A 51 -3.93 -30.18 39.80
CA ASP A 51 -3.25 -30.37 41.08
C ASP A 51 -2.22 -29.25 41.30
N THR A 52 -2.56 -28.34 42.21
CA THR A 52 -1.70 -27.24 42.65
C THR A 52 -0.79 -27.61 43.83
N LYS A 53 -1.13 -28.66 44.60
CA LYS A 53 -0.34 -29.11 45.76
C LYS A 53 0.94 -29.82 45.33
N HIS A 54 0.86 -30.67 44.31
CA HIS A 54 1.99 -31.43 43.78
C HIS A 54 2.40 -30.96 42.37
N TYR A 55 2.27 -29.66 42.11
CA TYR A 55 2.49 -29.05 40.79
C TYR A 55 3.84 -29.46 40.16
N SER A 56 4.95 -29.36 40.90
CA SER A 56 6.31 -29.68 40.41
C SER A 56 6.45 -31.14 39.92
N LEU A 57 5.75 -32.09 40.56
CA LEU A 57 5.80 -33.50 40.18
C LEU A 57 4.96 -33.77 38.93
N LYS A 58 3.79 -33.13 38.81
CA LYS A 58 2.77 -33.42 37.80
C LYS A 58 2.81 -32.50 36.57
N GLU A 59 3.52 -31.38 36.62
CA GLU A 59 3.66 -30.49 35.47
C GLU A 59 4.52 -31.14 34.36
N LYS A 60 4.08 -30.95 33.11
CA LYS A 60 4.65 -31.59 31.92
C LYS A 60 5.50 -30.64 31.07
N PHE A 61 5.46 -29.34 31.35
CA PHE A 61 6.07 -28.29 30.53
C PHE A 61 7.61 -28.28 30.66
N SER A 62 8.17 -28.55 31.84
CA SER A 62 9.62 -28.77 32.00
C SER A 62 10.12 -30.11 31.42
N LYS A 63 9.22 -31.09 31.26
CA LYS A 63 9.55 -32.48 30.91
C LYS A 63 9.48 -32.80 29.41
N LEU A 64 8.96 -31.89 28.57
CA LEU A 64 8.91 -32.07 27.11
C LEU A 64 10.30 -32.37 26.53
N THR A 65 10.38 -33.41 25.70
CA THR A 65 11.56 -33.84 24.93
C THR A 65 11.41 -33.49 23.44
N PHE A 66 12.41 -33.83 22.61
CA PHE A 66 12.29 -33.75 21.15
C PHE A 66 11.22 -34.73 20.61
N GLU A 67 11.06 -35.90 21.22
CA GLU A 67 10.04 -36.89 20.82
C GLU A 67 8.60 -36.35 20.95
N ASP A 68 8.33 -35.48 21.93
CA ASP A 68 7.04 -34.79 22.04
C ASP A 68 6.81 -33.81 20.86
N TYR A 69 7.87 -33.13 20.44
CA TYR A 69 7.84 -32.16 19.35
C TYR A 69 7.67 -32.82 17.99
N ASP A 70 8.46 -33.86 17.72
CA ASP A 70 8.44 -34.60 16.45
C ASP A 70 7.19 -35.50 16.33
N ASN A 71 6.95 -36.40 17.29
CA ASN A 71 5.92 -37.44 17.15
C ASN A 71 4.51 -37.00 17.55
N LYS A 72 4.33 -35.86 18.24
CA LYS A 72 3.01 -35.44 18.76
C LYS A 72 2.58 -34.05 18.28
N ASN A 73 3.42 -33.02 18.45
CA ASN A 73 3.07 -31.69 17.91
C ASN A 73 4.22 -30.67 17.83
N LYS A 74 4.54 -30.21 16.62
CA LYS A 74 5.45 -29.08 16.38
C LYS A 74 5.00 -27.76 17.09
N LEU A 75 3.72 -27.64 17.51
CA LEU A 75 3.27 -26.54 18.38
C LEU A 75 3.97 -26.48 19.75
N PHE A 76 4.69 -27.51 20.20
CA PHE A 76 5.54 -27.41 21.40
C PHE A 76 6.71 -26.42 21.22
N GLY A 77 7.29 -26.33 20.02
CA GLY A 77 8.28 -25.31 19.69
C GLY A 77 7.69 -23.90 19.73
N VAL A 78 6.52 -23.71 19.11
CA VAL A 78 5.75 -22.45 19.16
C VAL A 78 5.40 -22.04 20.59
N LEU A 79 5.06 -23.00 21.46
CA LEU A 79 4.79 -22.75 22.87
C LEU A 79 6.03 -22.25 23.62
N LEU A 80 7.22 -22.83 23.37
CA LEU A 80 8.46 -22.40 23.99
C LEU A 80 8.88 -21.02 23.47
N LEU A 81 8.80 -20.80 22.15
CA LEU A 81 9.07 -19.51 21.50
C LEU A 81 8.23 -18.38 22.10
N LEU A 82 6.90 -18.54 22.20
CA LEU A 82 6.03 -17.53 22.79
C LEU A 82 6.23 -17.35 24.30
N TYR A 83 6.76 -18.38 24.99
CA TYR A 83 7.09 -18.30 26.42
C TYR A 83 8.36 -17.51 26.68
N ILE A 84 9.32 -17.59 25.76
CA ILE A 84 10.52 -16.75 25.68
C ILE A 84 10.11 -15.31 25.33
N GLU A 85 9.35 -15.12 24.26
CA GLU A 85 8.90 -13.81 23.77
C GLU A 85 8.11 -13.02 24.84
N ARG A 86 7.31 -13.71 25.66
CA ARG A 86 6.67 -13.09 26.83
C ARG A 86 7.71 -12.49 27.79
N ASP A 87 8.78 -13.22 28.12
CA ASP A 87 9.80 -12.70 29.03
C ASP A 87 10.66 -11.59 28.39
N LEU A 88 10.83 -11.61 27.06
CA LEU A 88 11.46 -10.51 26.30
C LEU A 88 10.60 -9.24 26.28
N SER A 89 9.28 -9.34 26.08
CA SER A 89 8.39 -8.16 26.09
C SER A 89 8.42 -7.38 27.42
N ILE A 90 8.67 -8.09 28.54
CA ILE A 90 8.94 -7.47 29.84
C ILE A 90 10.29 -6.73 29.83
N CYS A 91 11.31 -7.30 29.18
CA CYS A 91 12.63 -6.67 29.10
C CYS A 91 12.61 -5.39 28.26
N GLU A 92 11.95 -5.38 27.11
CA GLU A 92 11.78 -4.18 26.27
C GLU A 92 11.02 -3.07 27.03
N LEU A 93 9.93 -3.40 27.73
CA LEU A 93 9.22 -2.47 28.62
C LEU A 93 10.14 -1.76 29.63
N TYR A 94 11.04 -2.51 30.27
CA TYR A 94 11.97 -1.94 31.26
C TYR A 94 13.16 -1.22 30.63
N LYS A 95 13.60 -1.60 29.42
CA LYS A 95 14.58 -0.81 28.64
C LYS A 95 14.01 0.54 28.21
N LEU A 96 12.78 0.57 27.69
CA LEU A 96 12.10 1.83 27.32
C LEU A 96 11.94 2.72 28.56
N ARG A 97 11.52 2.16 29.69
CA ARG A 97 11.52 2.88 30.97
C ARG A 97 12.90 3.41 31.36
N ALA A 98 13.98 2.66 31.12
CA ALA A 98 15.33 3.15 31.38
C ALA A 98 15.73 4.29 30.43
N ARG A 99 15.49 4.15 29.12
CA ARG A 99 15.75 5.17 28.09
C ARG A 99 15.05 6.48 28.45
N ASN A 100 13.74 6.45 28.70
CA ASN A 100 12.94 7.63 29.03
C ASN A 100 13.29 8.29 30.39
N ARG A 101 14.24 7.75 31.16
CA ARG A 101 14.74 8.34 32.43
C ARG A 101 16.28 8.42 32.48
N GLY A 102 16.96 8.18 31.35
CA GLY A 102 18.43 8.05 31.25
C GLY A 102 19.07 6.89 32.03
N LYS A 103 18.35 6.16 32.90
CA LYS A 103 18.91 5.09 33.75
C LYS A 103 17.89 4.03 34.19
N PHE A 104 18.38 2.80 34.37
CA PHE A 104 17.65 1.70 35.01
C PHE A 104 17.58 1.87 36.54
N LYS A 105 16.43 1.56 37.16
CA LYS A 105 16.38 1.35 38.62
C LYS A 105 17.03 -0.01 38.98
N LYS A 106 17.62 -0.12 40.17
CA LYS A 106 18.32 -1.33 40.67
C LYS A 106 17.43 -2.59 40.63
N SER A 107 16.15 -2.45 40.96
CA SER A 107 15.13 -3.52 40.90
C SER A 107 14.80 -3.95 39.47
N GLU A 108 14.59 -2.99 38.56
CA GLU A 108 14.30 -3.22 37.14
C GLU A 108 15.49 -3.90 36.45
N ARG A 109 16.72 -3.41 36.67
CA ARG A 109 17.94 -4.03 36.11
C ARG A 109 18.08 -5.48 36.58
N LYS A 110 17.83 -5.77 37.86
CA LYS A 110 17.80 -7.14 38.40
C LYS A 110 16.73 -7.99 37.68
N LEU A 111 15.52 -7.47 37.50
CA LEU A 111 14.43 -8.20 36.83
C LEU A 111 14.76 -8.52 35.36
N VAL A 112 15.25 -7.55 34.59
CA VAL A 112 15.73 -7.76 33.20
C VAL A 112 16.84 -8.82 33.17
N THR A 113 17.82 -8.69 34.07
CA THR A 113 18.97 -9.61 34.21
C THR A 113 18.57 -11.06 34.56
N GLU A 114 17.49 -11.26 35.31
CA GLU A 114 16.96 -12.61 35.59
C GLU A 114 16.06 -13.12 34.45
N ARG A 115 15.27 -12.26 33.79
CA ARG A 115 14.42 -12.62 32.64
C ARG A 115 15.26 -13.03 31.44
N LEU A 116 16.29 -12.28 31.07
CA LEU A 116 17.19 -12.62 29.94
C LEU A 116 17.90 -13.96 30.15
N ARG A 117 18.45 -14.22 31.35
CA ARG A 117 19.07 -15.52 31.65
C ARG A 117 18.08 -16.68 31.59
N LYS A 118 16.83 -16.43 31.99
CA LYS A 118 15.73 -17.41 31.88
C LYS A 118 15.29 -17.60 30.42
N SER A 119 15.33 -16.56 29.59
CA SER A 119 15.15 -16.65 28.14
C SER A 119 16.22 -17.50 27.51
N VAL A 120 17.52 -17.24 27.75
CA VAL A 120 18.64 -18.08 27.27
C VAL A 120 18.47 -19.55 27.67
N LYS A 121 18.16 -19.85 28.95
CA LYS A 121 17.88 -21.24 29.37
C LYS A 121 16.69 -21.88 28.63
N SER A 122 15.67 -21.09 28.30
CA SER A 122 14.48 -21.57 27.58
C SER A 122 14.74 -21.69 26.07
N VAL A 123 15.67 -20.90 25.53
CA VAL A 123 16.16 -20.90 24.14
C VAL A 123 17.03 -22.12 23.87
N ASN A 124 18.01 -22.44 24.73
CA ASN A 124 18.80 -23.66 24.56
C ASN A 124 17.87 -24.88 24.52
N ARG A 125 16.90 -24.94 25.43
CA ARG A 125 15.86 -25.98 25.44
C ARG A 125 14.92 -25.96 24.23
N LEU A 126 14.74 -24.84 23.54
CA LEU A 126 14.02 -24.81 22.26
C LEU A 126 14.85 -25.50 21.17
N LEU A 127 16.18 -25.25 21.14
CA LEU A 127 17.09 -25.90 20.19
C LEU A 127 17.32 -27.39 20.49
N ASP A 128 17.36 -27.77 21.77
CA ASP A 128 17.39 -29.18 22.19
C ASP A 128 16.12 -29.93 21.74
N LEU A 129 14.96 -29.26 21.80
CA LEU A 129 13.64 -29.81 21.50
C LEU A 129 13.33 -29.83 19.99
N SER A 130 13.82 -28.88 19.20
CA SER A 130 13.65 -28.83 17.74
C SER A 130 14.85 -29.35 16.95
N LYS A 131 15.65 -30.24 17.56
CA LYS A 131 16.92 -30.72 16.98
C LYS A 131 16.74 -31.47 15.65
N ASN A 132 15.65 -32.22 15.49
CA ASN A 132 15.37 -33.03 14.29
C ASN A 132 14.35 -32.36 13.36
N GLU A 133 14.35 -31.02 13.27
CA GLU A 133 13.37 -30.30 12.46
C GLU A 133 13.62 -30.50 10.95
N GLU A 134 12.66 -31.12 10.27
CA GLU A 134 12.68 -31.38 8.82
C GLU A 134 12.75 -30.08 8.00
N ASP A 135 11.96 -29.06 8.37
CA ASP A 135 12.00 -27.73 7.75
C ASP A 135 13.27 -26.97 8.21
N TRP A 136 14.36 -27.10 7.45
CA TRP A 136 15.62 -26.39 7.70
C TRP A 136 15.43 -24.87 7.88
N ILE A 137 14.42 -24.29 7.22
CA ILE A 137 14.05 -22.87 7.35
C ILE A 137 13.55 -22.56 8.76
N ILE A 138 12.70 -23.43 9.34
CA ILE A 138 12.20 -23.27 10.71
C ILE A 138 13.34 -23.47 11.70
N ARG A 139 14.22 -24.45 11.46
CA ARG A 139 15.43 -24.68 12.26
C ARG A 139 16.37 -23.46 12.26
N LEU A 140 16.71 -22.94 11.08
CA LEU A 140 17.54 -21.75 10.90
C LEU A 140 16.92 -20.53 11.60
N GLN A 141 15.60 -20.32 11.48
CA GLN A 141 14.91 -19.24 12.18
C GLN A 141 14.94 -19.38 13.71
N TYR A 142 14.85 -20.60 14.26
CA TYR A 142 15.07 -20.83 15.69
C TYR A 142 16.52 -20.53 16.11
N LEU A 143 17.51 -20.85 15.28
CA LEU A 143 18.92 -20.54 15.52
C LEU A 143 19.19 -19.01 15.50
N ILE A 144 18.67 -18.28 14.52
CA ILE A 144 18.74 -16.80 14.47
C ILE A 144 18.10 -16.17 15.72
N PHE A 145 16.86 -16.61 16.07
CA PHE A 145 16.17 -16.13 17.28
C PHE A 145 16.98 -16.44 18.55
N SER A 146 17.67 -17.58 18.61
CA SER A 146 18.53 -17.94 19.74
C SER A 146 19.71 -16.96 19.91
N LYS A 147 20.38 -16.63 18.80
CA LYS A 147 21.56 -15.75 18.76
C LYS A 147 21.22 -14.34 19.21
N LEU A 148 20.12 -13.76 18.71
CA LEU A 148 19.64 -12.44 19.15
C LEU A 148 19.41 -12.38 20.68
N ILE A 149 18.94 -13.47 21.29
CA ILE A 149 18.68 -13.53 22.74
C ILE A 149 19.96 -13.72 23.56
N VAL A 150 20.94 -14.46 23.03
CA VAL A 150 22.27 -14.56 23.64
C VAL A 150 22.93 -13.18 23.64
N VAL A 151 22.89 -12.46 22.51
CA VAL A 151 23.40 -11.07 22.39
C VAL A 151 22.68 -10.14 23.39
N GLU A 152 21.35 -10.16 23.45
CA GLU A 152 20.58 -9.37 24.43
C GLU A 152 20.97 -9.66 25.89
N ASN A 153 21.24 -10.93 26.22
CA ASN A 153 21.73 -11.31 27.54
C ASN A 153 23.19 -10.89 27.80
N LEU A 154 24.04 -10.81 26.77
CA LEU A 154 25.39 -10.25 26.88
C LEU A 154 25.33 -8.74 27.13
N LEU A 155 24.49 -8.00 26.40
CA LEU A 155 24.33 -6.55 26.52
C LEU A 155 23.72 -6.10 27.86
N TYR A 156 22.66 -6.76 28.33
CA TYR A 156 21.86 -6.30 29.48
C TYR A 156 21.84 -7.25 30.69
N GLY A 157 22.46 -8.43 30.60
CA GLY A 157 22.49 -9.43 31.67
C GLY A 157 23.63 -9.26 32.70
N LYS A 158 23.98 -10.34 33.41
CA LYS A 158 25.09 -10.34 34.39
C LYS A 158 26.46 -10.22 33.72
N THR A 159 26.59 -10.77 32.51
CA THR A 159 27.80 -10.80 31.69
C THR A 159 28.14 -9.46 31.04
N ALA A 160 27.23 -8.48 31.01
CA ALA A 160 27.46 -7.12 30.50
C ALA A 160 28.66 -6.40 31.15
N LYS A 161 29.10 -6.82 32.34
CA LYS A 161 30.32 -6.31 32.98
C LYS A 161 31.63 -6.85 32.40
N ARG A 162 31.58 -7.93 31.61
CA ARG A 162 32.76 -8.66 31.10
C ARG A 162 33.27 -8.17 29.74
N LYS A 163 32.50 -7.31 29.04
CA LYS A 163 32.84 -6.80 27.68
C LYS A 163 33.26 -7.93 26.72
N GLU A 164 32.41 -8.94 26.58
CA GLU A 164 32.59 -10.03 25.60
C GLU A 164 32.22 -9.51 24.19
N ASN A 165 33.02 -8.58 23.65
CA ASN A 165 32.70 -7.80 22.46
C ASN A 165 32.55 -8.68 21.20
N ASP A 166 33.52 -9.56 20.96
CA ASP A 166 33.55 -10.50 19.83
C ASP A 166 32.35 -11.45 19.83
N ASN A 167 31.86 -11.88 20.99
CA ASN A 167 30.62 -12.65 21.10
C ASN A 167 29.38 -11.86 20.64
N ILE A 168 29.38 -10.53 20.81
CA ILE A 168 28.30 -9.64 20.41
C ILE A 168 28.38 -9.38 18.90
N SER A 169 29.57 -9.02 18.38
CA SER A 169 29.75 -8.71 16.96
C SER A 169 29.59 -9.95 16.06
N GLN A 170 30.25 -11.08 16.36
CA GLN A 170 30.05 -12.36 15.65
C GLN A 170 28.59 -12.83 15.76
N GLY A 171 27.96 -12.66 16.94
CA GLY A 171 26.59 -13.04 17.20
C GLY A 171 25.54 -12.23 16.42
N LEU A 172 25.83 -10.96 16.14
CA LEU A 172 24.99 -10.09 15.29
C LEU A 172 25.29 -10.28 13.80
N ALA A 173 26.56 -10.40 13.42
CA ALA A 173 26.96 -10.62 12.03
C ALA A 173 26.38 -11.91 11.44
N THR A 174 26.49 -13.02 12.18
CA THR A 174 25.87 -14.31 11.78
C THR A 174 24.34 -14.24 11.71
N CYS A 175 23.68 -13.43 12.55
CA CYS A 175 22.25 -13.16 12.41
C CYS A 175 21.90 -12.34 11.17
N PHE A 176 22.67 -11.29 10.86
CA PHE A 176 22.38 -10.38 9.75
C PHE A 176 22.52 -11.10 8.40
N ALA A 177 23.62 -11.82 8.17
CA ALA A 177 23.78 -12.60 6.94
C ALA A 177 22.72 -13.70 6.80
N ALA A 178 22.34 -14.37 7.89
CA ALA A 178 21.29 -15.39 7.86
C ALA A 178 19.90 -14.80 7.56
N LEU A 179 19.61 -13.58 8.03
CA LEU A 179 18.38 -12.86 7.69
C LEU A 179 18.38 -12.36 6.24
N GLN A 180 19.47 -11.72 5.80
CA GLN A 180 19.67 -11.26 4.42
C GLN A 180 19.53 -12.42 3.42
N PHE A 181 20.08 -13.59 3.75
CA PHE A 181 19.86 -14.81 2.97
C PHE A 181 18.39 -15.24 2.93
N LEU A 182 17.67 -15.23 4.06
CA LEU A 182 16.24 -15.55 4.09
C LEU A 182 15.37 -14.52 3.34
N VAL A 183 15.79 -13.26 3.25
CA VAL A 183 15.17 -12.25 2.38
C VAL A 183 15.45 -12.54 0.90
N SER A 184 16.70 -12.90 0.53
CA SER A 184 17.07 -13.29 -0.85
C SER A 184 16.32 -14.51 -1.40
N LYS A 185 15.67 -15.30 -0.53
CA LYS A 185 14.81 -16.43 -0.88
C LYS A 185 13.30 -16.14 -0.70
N GLU A 186 12.92 -14.87 -0.48
CA GLU A 186 11.56 -14.40 -0.21
C GLU A 186 10.83 -15.07 0.99
N ILE A 187 11.59 -15.56 1.97
CA ILE A 187 11.03 -16.22 3.16
C ILE A 187 10.64 -15.19 4.23
N ILE A 188 11.38 -14.09 4.30
CA ILE A 188 11.19 -12.96 5.23
C ILE A 188 11.02 -11.68 4.41
N ASN A 189 10.16 -10.78 4.87
CA ASN A 189 9.94 -9.48 4.23
C ASN A 189 11.11 -8.51 4.54
N GLN A 190 11.50 -7.69 3.56
CA GLN A 190 12.54 -6.66 3.68
C GLN A 190 12.32 -5.76 4.91
N ASP A 191 11.09 -5.25 5.10
CA ASP A 191 10.71 -4.41 6.24
C ASP A 191 11.05 -5.03 7.61
N LEU A 192 10.98 -6.37 7.72
CA LEU A 192 11.30 -7.07 8.96
C LEU A 192 12.80 -7.26 9.16
N PHE A 193 13.57 -7.40 8.08
CA PHE A 193 15.02 -7.33 8.16
C PHE A 193 15.45 -5.93 8.60
N ASP A 194 14.91 -4.86 7.99
CA ASP A 194 15.29 -3.49 8.31
C ASP A 194 14.86 -3.06 9.73
N PHE A 195 13.72 -3.55 10.24
CA PHE A 195 13.32 -3.41 11.64
C PHE A 195 14.29 -4.10 12.62
N ILE A 196 14.84 -5.27 12.26
CA ILE A 196 15.85 -5.96 13.09
C ILE A 196 17.22 -5.29 12.96
N ARG A 197 17.59 -4.87 11.74
CA ARG A 197 18.83 -4.16 11.42
C ARG A 197 18.92 -2.86 12.20
N SER A 198 17.97 -1.95 12.02
CA SER A 198 17.92 -0.65 12.72
C SER A 198 17.97 -0.76 14.25
N LYS A 199 17.48 -1.87 14.84
CA LYS A 199 17.61 -2.12 16.28
C LYS A 199 19.04 -2.48 16.73
N TYR A 200 19.81 -3.20 15.92
CA TYR A 200 21.09 -3.79 16.34
C TYR A 200 22.33 -3.32 15.53
N GLU A 201 22.18 -2.63 14.41
CA GLU A 201 23.28 -2.22 13.53
C GLU A 201 24.30 -1.32 14.23
N TYR A 202 23.85 -0.26 14.92
CA TYR A 202 24.72 0.56 15.77
C TYR A 202 25.44 -0.27 16.86
N THR A 203 24.80 -1.35 17.35
CA THR A 203 25.45 -2.25 18.32
C THR A 203 26.51 -3.11 17.64
N LEU A 204 26.26 -3.61 16.42
CA LEU A 204 27.28 -4.32 15.64
C LEU A 204 28.48 -3.40 15.36
N MET A 205 28.27 -2.19 14.84
CA MET A 205 29.33 -1.21 14.57
C MET A 205 30.14 -0.88 15.84
N GLN A 206 29.46 -0.60 16.97
CA GLN A 206 30.12 -0.29 18.25
C GLN A 206 30.98 -1.45 18.79
N TYR A 207 30.50 -2.70 18.70
CA TYR A 207 31.19 -3.86 19.26
C TYR A 207 32.15 -4.55 18.27
N ALA A 208 32.10 -4.21 16.98
CA ALA A 208 33.04 -4.66 15.94
C ALA A 208 34.28 -3.76 15.79
N GLY A 209 34.44 -2.74 16.62
CA GLY A 209 35.63 -1.86 16.65
C GLY A 209 35.42 -0.44 16.14
N GLY A 210 34.18 -0.02 15.85
CA GLY A 210 33.89 1.33 15.35
C GLY A 210 33.92 1.43 13.82
N LEU A 211 33.36 0.43 13.14
CA LEU A 211 33.11 0.46 11.68
C LEU A 211 32.33 1.74 11.31
N LEU A 212 32.75 2.45 10.26
CA LEU A 212 32.13 3.72 9.85
C LEU A 212 31.22 3.57 8.63
N SER A 213 31.59 2.76 7.64
CA SER A 213 30.81 2.55 6.41
C SER A 213 29.91 1.31 6.47
N SER A 214 28.83 1.34 5.68
CA SER A 214 28.00 0.17 5.37
C SER A 214 28.79 -0.93 4.64
N ILE A 215 29.78 -0.55 3.82
CA ILE A 215 30.70 -1.46 3.12
C ILE A 215 31.64 -2.15 4.12
N ASP A 216 32.17 -1.41 5.10
CA ASP A 216 33.00 -1.98 6.18
C ASP A 216 32.19 -3.01 6.97
N LEU A 217 30.91 -2.71 7.24
CA LEU A 217 29.99 -3.61 7.93
C LEU A 217 29.67 -4.86 7.12
N HIS A 218 29.41 -4.75 5.82
CA HIS A 218 29.21 -5.90 4.93
C HIS A 218 30.47 -6.79 4.85
N ASN A 219 31.64 -6.18 4.68
CA ASN A 219 32.92 -6.90 4.61
C ASN A 219 33.31 -7.50 5.98
N PHE A 220 33.00 -6.84 7.10
CA PHE A 220 33.16 -7.42 8.45
C PHE A 220 32.27 -8.65 8.62
N ILE A 221 30.99 -8.57 8.26
CA ILE A 221 30.05 -9.70 8.32
C ILE A 221 30.60 -10.88 7.51
N THR A 222 30.97 -10.63 6.25
CA THR A 222 31.53 -11.62 5.32
C THR A 222 32.78 -12.30 5.90
N ASN A 223 33.73 -11.51 6.41
CA ASN A 223 34.93 -12.02 7.08
C ASN A 223 34.62 -12.87 8.33
N THR A 224 33.69 -12.47 9.20
CA THR A 224 33.37 -13.27 10.40
C THR A 224 32.80 -14.64 10.06
N ILE A 225 32.02 -14.76 8.99
CA ILE A 225 31.44 -16.05 8.56
C ILE A 225 32.53 -16.98 8.04
N ILE A 226 33.52 -16.45 7.31
CA ILE A 226 34.70 -17.20 6.85
C ILE A 226 35.54 -17.66 8.05
N GLN A 227 35.86 -16.76 8.98
CA GLN A 227 36.66 -17.07 10.17
C GLN A 227 36.06 -18.20 11.02
N ILE A 228 34.73 -18.19 11.20
CA ILE A 228 34.02 -19.25 11.94
C ILE A 228 33.99 -20.56 11.12
N LYS A 229 33.77 -20.50 9.79
CA LYS A 229 33.81 -21.69 8.91
C LYS A 229 35.18 -22.36 8.90
N GLU A 230 36.26 -21.58 8.93
CA GLU A 230 37.64 -22.06 8.95
C GLU A 230 38.12 -22.51 10.34
N ASN A 231 37.28 -22.42 11.38
CA ASN A 231 37.58 -22.82 12.77
C ASN A 231 38.84 -22.13 13.36
N LYS A 232 39.23 -20.96 12.86
CA LYS A 232 40.55 -20.39 13.18
C LYS A 232 40.68 -19.77 14.57
N GLU A 233 39.60 -19.32 15.23
CA GLU A 233 39.74 -18.73 16.58
C GLU A 233 38.53 -18.83 17.53
N THR A 234 38.80 -19.42 18.70
CA THR A 234 38.01 -19.44 19.96
C THR A 234 36.73 -20.31 20.04
N PRO A 235 36.43 -20.91 21.22
CA PRO A 235 35.32 -21.86 21.37
C PRO A 235 34.01 -21.20 21.84
N ARG A 236 32.98 -21.07 20.98
CA ARG A 236 31.65 -20.55 21.38
C ARG A 236 30.43 -21.20 20.67
N ASN A 237 29.73 -22.04 21.44
CA ASN A 237 28.39 -22.59 21.20
C ASN A 237 28.23 -23.45 19.93
N GLN A 238 27.97 -24.75 20.14
CA GLN A 238 27.60 -25.76 19.13
C GLN A 238 26.54 -25.30 18.10
N TYR A 239 25.66 -24.38 18.49
CA TYR A 239 24.58 -23.82 17.67
C TYR A 239 25.04 -22.71 16.71
N THR A 240 26.28 -22.22 16.81
CA THR A 240 26.90 -21.30 15.83
C THR A 240 27.21 -22.04 14.54
N ASP A 241 27.91 -23.16 14.68
CA ASP A 241 28.45 -23.98 13.60
C ASP A 241 27.30 -24.61 12.81
N GLU A 242 26.25 -25.05 13.52
CA GLU A 242 25.00 -25.54 12.92
C GLU A 242 24.32 -24.49 12.02
N LEU A 243 24.22 -23.23 12.47
CA LEU A 243 23.62 -22.15 11.68
C LEU A 243 24.39 -21.91 10.38
N ILE A 244 25.73 -21.85 10.46
CA ILE A 244 26.58 -21.55 9.30
C ILE A 244 26.61 -22.74 8.31
N ASN A 245 26.64 -23.97 8.81
CA ASN A 245 26.52 -25.16 7.98
C ASN A 245 25.16 -25.21 7.24
N LEU A 246 24.06 -24.82 7.89
CA LEU A 246 22.75 -24.73 7.24
C LEU A 246 22.69 -23.64 6.16
N LEU A 247 23.42 -22.53 6.30
CA LEU A 247 23.51 -21.50 5.26
C LEU A 247 24.25 -22.02 4.02
N TYR A 248 25.46 -22.55 4.18
CA TYR A 248 26.24 -23.06 3.05
C TYR A 248 25.54 -24.22 2.33
N ASN A 249 24.95 -25.16 3.08
CA ASN A 249 24.24 -26.31 2.50
C ASN A 249 23.00 -25.92 1.67
N ASN A 250 22.48 -24.70 1.82
CA ASN A 250 21.33 -24.19 1.06
C ASN A 250 21.71 -23.13 0.00
N GLY A 251 23.01 -22.96 -0.28
CA GLY A 251 23.50 -22.07 -1.35
C GLY A 251 23.65 -20.61 -0.94
N PHE A 252 24.23 -20.35 0.23
CA PHE A 252 24.75 -19.03 0.62
C PHE A 252 26.05 -18.71 -0.14
N THR A 253 26.08 -17.60 -0.88
CA THR A 253 27.27 -17.07 -1.57
C THR A 253 28.09 -16.14 -0.66
N ILE A 254 29.37 -15.97 -0.99
CA ILE A 254 30.30 -15.11 -0.26
C ILE A 254 30.70 -13.99 -1.22
N ASP A 255 29.98 -12.88 -1.15
CA ASP A 255 30.17 -11.75 -2.07
C ASP A 255 30.86 -10.62 -1.30
N PHE A 256 32.16 -10.41 -1.54
CA PHE A 256 32.88 -9.25 -0.98
C PHE A 256 32.51 -7.97 -1.76
N GLN A 257 32.48 -6.83 -1.06
CA GLN A 257 32.32 -5.52 -1.70
C GLN A 257 33.67 -4.81 -1.75
N ASP A 258 34.28 -4.77 -2.94
CA ASP A 258 35.61 -4.19 -3.11
C ASP A 258 35.62 -2.67 -2.84
N VAL A 259 36.40 -2.27 -1.84
CA VAL A 259 36.62 -0.85 -1.45
C VAL A 259 37.31 -0.05 -2.57
N GLU A 260 37.80 -0.72 -3.63
CA GLU A 260 38.36 -0.07 -4.81
C GLU A 260 37.31 0.36 -5.85
N MET A 261 36.09 -0.18 -5.81
CA MET A 261 35.00 0.28 -6.69
C MET A 261 34.65 1.75 -6.41
N SER A 262 34.54 2.11 -5.13
CA SER A 262 34.25 3.49 -4.74
C SER A 262 35.42 4.46 -4.96
N LYS A 263 36.66 3.99 -5.18
CA LYS A 263 37.76 4.87 -5.62
C LYS A 263 37.54 5.40 -7.04
N LYS A 264 36.82 4.67 -7.91
CA LYS A 264 36.43 5.17 -9.25
C LYS A 264 35.22 6.10 -9.17
N GLU A 265 34.29 5.86 -8.25
CA GLU A 265 33.16 6.76 -7.98
C GLU A 265 33.62 8.10 -7.36
N ASN A 266 34.71 8.11 -6.60
CA ASN A 266 35.30 9.36 -6.08
C ASN A 266 35.90 10.26 -7.19
N GLU A 267 36.26 9.72 -8.37
CA GLU A 267 36.63 10.54 -9.54
C GLU A 267 35.40 11.19 -10.22
N THR A 268 34.19 10.70 -9.97
CA THR A 268 32.92 11.27 -10.48
C THR A 268 32.21 12.20 -9.50
N THR A 269 32.91 12.71 -8.47
CA THR A 269 32.44 13.83 -7.64
C THR A 269 32.02 15.01 -8.53
N ILE A 270 30.74 15.40 -8.46
CA ILE A 270 30.14 16.41 -9.35
C ILE A 270 30.63 17.81 -8.96
N LYS A 271 31.83 18.18 -9.38
CA LYS A 271 32.43 19.50 -9.08
C LYS A 271 31.73 20.66 -9.80
N HIS A 272 31.04 20.38 -10.90
CA HIS A 272 30.30 21.37 -11.68
C HIS A 272 28.88 20.91 -12.01
N ILE A 273 27.90 21.77 -11.79
CA ILE A 273 26.52 21.62 -12.26
C ILE A 273 26.29 22.61 -13.41
N ASN A 274 25.99 22.09 -14.60
CA ASN A 274 25.48 22.89 -15.72
C ASN A 274 23.95 22.97 -15.60
N TRP A 275 23.38 24.17 -15.50
CA TRP A 275 21.94 24.42 -15.42
C TRP A 275 21.54 25.52 -16.42
N ARG A 276 21.10 25.10 -17.61
CA ARG A 276 20.92 25.95 -18.80
C ARG A 276 22.16 26.81 -19.06
N ALA A 277 22.06 28.14 -18.96
CA ALA A 277 23.16 29.06 -19.19
C ALA A 277 24.18 29.10 -18.03
N PHE A 278 23.74 28.73 -16.82
CA PHE A 278 24.55 28.82 -15.61
C PHE A 278 25.46 27.60 -15.44
N LYS A 279 26.67 27.83 -14.92
CA LYS A 279 27.61 26.80 -14.47
C LYS A 279 27.95 27.08 -13.01
N CYS A 280 27.60 26.18 -12.13
CA CYS A 280 27.82 26.30 -10.70
C CYS A 280 28.94 25.33 -10.26
N THR A 281 29.85 25.80 -9.41
CA THR A 281 30.85 24.99 -8.70
C THR A 281 30.29 24.51 -7.36
N ILE A 282 30.38 23.21 -7.09
CA ILE A 282 30.07 22.67 -5.75
C ILE A 282 31.36 22.67 -4.92
N ASN A 283 31.51 23.68 -4.07
CA ASN A 283 32.70 23.86 -3.23
C ASN A 283 32.72 22.83 -2.06
N ASP A 284 31.55 22.41 -1.55
CA ASP A 284 31.44 21.37 -0.52
C ASP A 284 31.23 19.94 -1.08
N ASN A 285 32.14 19.04 -0.70
CA ASN A 285 32.10 17.63 -1.06
C ASN A 285 30.95 16.85 -0.36
N HIS A 286 30.48 17.29 0.82
CA HIS A 286 29.35 16.65 1.50
C HIS A 286 28.02 16.95 0.77
N LEU A 287 27.77 18.20 0.41
CA LEU A 287 26.64 18.59 -0.44
C LEU A 287 26.68 17.91 -1.81
N ALA A 288 27.86 17.76 -2.43
CA ALA A 288 28.00 17.01 -3.68
C ALA A 288 27.51 15.55 -3.54
N GLN A 289 27.88 14.87 -2.45
CA GLN A 289 27.40 13.51 -2.13
C GLN A 289 25.89 13.46 -1.87
N MET A 290 25.33 14.43 -1.13
CA MET A 290 23.88 14.53 -0.91
C MET A 290 23.10 14.71 -2.23
N ILE A 291 23.62 15.53 -3.15
CA ILE A 291 23.03 15.77 -4.48
C ILE A 291 23.08 14.50 -5.34
N GLU A 292 24.17 13.74 -5.29
CA GLU A 292 24.27 12.45 -5.98
C GLU A 292 23.30 11.41 -5.38
N GLU A 293 23.24 11.31 -4.06
CA GLU A 293 22.26 10.48 -3.34
C GLU A 293 20.80 10.84 -3.67
N ALA A 294 20.50 12.12 -3.91
CA ALA A 294 19.19 12.62 -4.32
C ALA A 294 18.92 12.35 -5.81
N ARG A 295 19.93 12.45 -6.68
CA ARG A 295 19.84 12.07 -8.12
C ARG A 295 19.59 10.57 -8.28
N ASN A 296 20.35 9.72 -7.60
CA ASN A 296 20.37 8.27 -7.77
C ASN A 296 19.22 7.53 -7.05
N ALA A 297 18.46 8.20 -6.17
CA ALA A 297 17.27 7.61 -5.55
C ALA A 297 16.23 7.14 -6.59
N PRO A 298 15.55 5.97 -6.39
CA PRO A 298 14.65 5.37 -7.38
C PRO A 298 13.42 6.22 -7.71
N LYS A 299 12.71 5.82 -8.78
CA LYS A 299 11.51 6.49 -9.32
C LYS A 299 10.41 5.50 -9.76
N GLU A 300 10.49 4.22 -9.39
CA GLU A 300 9.65 3.18 -9.97
C GLU A 300 8.24 3.15 -9.36
N HIS A 301 8.10 3.61 -8.13
CA HIS A 301 6.82 3.70 -7.42
C HIS A 301 6.54 5.12 -6.90
N ILE A 302 5.26 5.47 -6.79
CA ILE A 302 4.80 6.78 -6.28
C ILE A 302 5.34 7.05 -4.86
N SER A 303 5.61 5.99 -4.08
CA SER A 303 6.19 6.13 -2.74
C SER A 303 7.67 6.55 -2.73
N ASP A 304 8.43 6.22 -3.78
CA ASP A 304 9.87 6.52 -3.86
C ASP A 304 10.10 8.03 -4.01
N TYR A 305 9.19 8.71 -4.72
CA TYR A 305 9.21 10.15 -4.87
C TYR A 305 9.20 10.89 -3.52
N SER A 306 8.52 10.38 -2.49
CA SER A 306 8.56 11.00 -1.16
C SER A 306 9.95 10.96 -0.54
N ASN A 307 10.66 9.84 -0.68
CA ASN A 307 12.06 9.71 -0.23
C ASN A 307 12.98 10.61 -1.04
N LYS A 308 12.76 10.72 -2.36
CA LYS A 308 13.53 11.56 -3.27
C LYS A 308 13.35 13.06 -2.98
N ILE A 309 12.11 13.50 -2.73
CA ILE A 309 11.79 14.87 -2.34
C ILE A 309 12.45 15.22 -1.00
N ALA A 310 12.32 14.35 0.02
CA ALA A 310 12.96 14.56 1.32
C ALA A 310 14.50 14.69 1.24
N LYS A 311 15.16 13.95 0.31
CA LYS A 311 16.60 14.13 0.05
C LYS A 311 16.92 15.50 -0.58
N TRP A 312 16.11 15.99 -1.52
CA TRP A 312 16.31 17.34 -2.08
C TRP A 312 16.00 18.45 -1.07
N GLU A 313 14.99 18.29 -0.21
CA GLU A 313 14.69 19.20 0.89
C GLU A 313 15.83 19.25 1.92
N ALA A 314 16.49 18.12 2.19
CA ALA A 314 17.72 18.07 2.99
C ALA A 314 18.89 18.83 2.33
N CYS A 315 19.05 18.74 0.99
CA CYS A 315 20.04 19.52 0.26
C CYS A 315 19.75 21.03 0.31
N VAL A 316 18.49 21.43 0.08
CA VAL A 316 18.06 22.84 0.14
C VAL A 316 18.31 23.42 1.53
N SER A 317 17.84 22.74 2.58
CA SER A 317 18.02 23.22 3.95
C SER A 317 19.48 23.21 4.41
N TYR A 318 20.33 22.33 3.89
CA TYR A 318 21.79 22.41 4.10
C TYR A 318 22.36 23.68 3.47
N GLN A 319 22.08 23.95 2.19
CA GLN A 319 22.58 25.14 1.48
C GLN A 319 22.03 26.45 2.07
N GLU A 320 20.77 26.50 2.50
CA GLU A 320 20.21 27.67 3.19
C GLU A 320 20.89 27.93 4.53
N ASN A 321 21.24 26.88 5.30
CA ASN A 321 22.00 27.06 6.53
C ASN A 321 23.46 27.51 6.27
N TYR A 322 24.07 27.03 5.17
CA TYR A 322 25.43 27.41 4.76
C TYR A 322 25.49 28.91 4.39
N ILE A 323 24.63 29.37 3.47
CA ILE A 323 24.49 30.79 3.08
C ILE A 323 24.24 31.68 4.31
N ASN A 324 23.33 31.29 5.19
CA ASN A 324 23.03 32.07 6.40
C ASN A 324 24.21 32.16 7.38
N HIS A 325 25.11 31.17 7.40
CA HIS A 325 26.33 31.20 8.20
C HIS A 325 27.45 32.02 7.54
N ASN A 326 27.62 31.94 6.23
CA ASN A 326 28.63 32.71 5.49
C ASN A 326 28.30 34.21 5.53
N ASN A 327 27.04 34.60 5.27
CA ASN A 327 26.54 35.98 5.34
C ASN A 327 26.68 36.68 6.72
N SER A 328 27.17 35.98 7.75
CA SER A 328 27.46 36.54 9.07
C SER A 328 28.93 36.98 9.26
N ASN A 329 29.84 36.60 8.33
CA ASN A 329 31.25 36.98 8.33
C ASN A 329 31.54 37.79 7.06
N ASN A 330 31.89 39.07 7.20
CA ASN A 330 32.17 39.92 6.04
C ASN A 330 33.51 39.57 5.37
N ASP A 331 33.67 40.05 4.13
CA ASP A 331 34.92 40.17 3.37
C ASP A 331 35.42 38.93 2.59
N GLU A 332 34.51 38.07 2.09
CA GLU A 332 34.78 37.12 0.98
C GLU A 332 34.17 37.62 -0.37
N GLU A 333 34.52 36.99 -1.50
CA GLU A 333 34.36 37.59 -2.83
C GLU A 333 32.96 37.39 -3.45
N ILE A 334 32.43 38.44 -4.10
CA ILE A 334 31.05 38.52 -4.66
C ILE A 334 30.72 37.35 -5.62
N GLU A 335 31.72 36.81 -6.31
CA GLU A 335 31.55 35.75 -7.32
C GLU A 335 31.16 34.39 -6.68
N ASP A 336 31.54 34.13 -5.42
CA ASP A 336 31.10 32.94 -4.68
C ASP A 336 29.66 33.09 -4.14
N GLU A 337 29.23 34.30 -3.72
CA GLU A 337 27.83 34.56 -3.32
C GLU A 337 26.85 34.27 -4.47
N GLU A 338 27.15 34.71 -5.68
CA GLU A 338 26.32 34.44 -6.86
C GLU A 338 26.26 32.93 -7.15
N ASN A 339 27.39 32.22 -7.06
CA ASN A 339 27.46 30.77 -7.25
C ASN A 339 26.61 30.01 -6.21
N GLU A 340 26.66 30.40 -4.93
CA GLU A 340 25.85 29.80 -3.86
C GLU A 340 24.34 30.02 -4.07
N GLN A 341 23.92 31.20 -4.55
CA GLN A 341 22.51 31.48 -4.86
C GLN A 341 22.02 30.70 -6.10
N ILE A 342 22.87 30.57 -7.13
CA ILE A 342 22.58 29.73 -8.31
C ILE A 342 22.43 28.25 -7.89
N LEU A 343 23.29 27.76 -6.99
CA LEU A 343 23.17 26.41 -6.44
C LEU A 343 21.85 26.21 -5.70
N LEU A 344 21.47 27.16 -4.83
CA LEU A 344 20.20 27.14 -4.11
C LEU A 344 18.98 27.16 -5.05
N ALA A 345 19.02 27.98 -6.10
CA ALA A 345 17.97 28.04 -7.13
C ALA A 345 17.84 26.70 -7.88
N TYR A 346 18.95 26.10 -8.30
CA TYR A 346 18.98 24.77 -8.92
C TYR A 346 18.41 23.68 -7.98
N LEU A 347 18.76 23.71 -6.68
CA LEU A 347 18.25 22.73 -5.70
C LEU A 347 16.72 22.86 -5.54
N LYS A 348 16.22 24.09 -5.38
CA LYS A 348 14.77 24.37 -5.32
C LYS A 348 14.04 23.94 -6.60
N TYR A 349 14.64 24.19 -7.77
CA TYR A 349 14.15 23.72 -9.06
C TYR A 349 13.99 22.19 -9.10
N GLN A 350 14.97 21.41 -8.60
CA GLN A 350 14.85 19.94 -8.53
C GLN A 350 13.78 19.46 -7.55
N THR A 351 13.61 20.11 -6.39
CA THR A 351 12.54 19.77 -5.42
C THR A 351 11.14 19.97 -6.02
N ILE A 352 10.92 21.09 -6.72
CA ILE A 352 9.64 21.39 -7.37
C ILE A 352 9.41 20.46 -8.58
N LEU A 353 10.44 20.23 -9.41
CA LEU A 353 10.37 19.33 -10.56
C LEU A 353 10.07 17.87 -10.16
N THR A 354 10.67 17.37 -9.07
CA THR A 354 10.38 16.02 -8.56
C THR A 354 8.99 15.91 -7.93
N SER A 355 8.53 16.97 -7.24
CA SER A 355 7.15 17.07 -6.75
C SER A 355 6.12 17.08 -7.88
N PHE A 356 6.37 17.86 -8.95
CA PHE A 356 5.56 17.87 -10.16
C PHE A 356 5.55 16.51 -10.85
N SER A 357 6.70 15.82 -10.93
CA SER A 357 6.82 14.49 -11.56
C SER A 357 5.94 13.45 -10.85
N ARG A 358 5.91 13.47 -9.51
CA ARG A 358 5.02 12.63 -8.69
C ARG A 358 3.53 12.87 -9.01
N GLU A 359 3.10 14.13 -9.11
CA GLU A 359 1.73 14.47 -9.54
C GLU A 359 1.48 14.11 -11.02
N ASN A 360 2.51 14.07 -11.87
CA ASN A 360 2.37 13.72 -13.28
C ASN A 360 2.10 12.23 -13.49
N ASP A 361 2.79 11.34 -12.78
CA ASP A 361 2.53 9.90 -12.88
C ASP A 361 1.19 9.53 -12.23
N LEU A 362 0.81 10.20 -11.13
CA LEU A 362 -0.50 10.05 -10.51
C LEU A 362 -1.63 10.56 -11.43
N PHE A 363 -1.42 11.66 -12.16
CA PHE A 363 -2.33 12.13 -13.22
C PHE A 363 -2.48 11.10 -14.35
N LYS A 364 -1.38 10.48 -14.83
CA LYS A 364 -1.44 9.42 -15.87
C LYS A 364 -2.27 8.22 -15.42
N GLN A 365 -2.15 7.81 -14.15
CA GLN A 365 -2.94 6.72 -13.59
C GLN A 365 -4.45 7.05 -13.59
N LEU A 366 -4.85 8.19 -13.03
CA LEU A 366 -6.25 8.61 -13.03
C LEU A 366 -6.81 8.91 -14.43
N TRP A 367 -5.96 9.32 -15.38
CA TRP A 367 -6.36 9.49 -16.77
C TRP A 367 -6.70 8.15 -17.44
N ASN A 368 -5.88 7.12 -17.21
CA ASN A 368 -6.18 5.77 -17.69
C ASN A 368 -7.47 5.22 -17.06
N GLU A 369 -7.73 5.49 -15.78
CA GLU A 369 -9.02 5.19 -15.15
C GLU A 369 -10.19 5.97 -15.79
N TRP A 370 -10.02 7.28 -16.05
CA TRP A 370 -11.05 8.12 -16.68
C TRP A 370 -11.54 7.56 -18.03
N LEU A 371 -10.60 7.07 -18.84
CA LEU A 371 -10.88 6.42 -20.12
C LEU A 371 -11.58 5.06 -19.98
N GLN A 372 -11.30 4.31 -18.90
CA GLN A 372 -11.92 3.00 -18.63
C GLN A 372 -13.29 3.08 -17.96
N ILE A 373 -13.66 4.21 -17.35
CA ILE A 373 -14.94 4.37 -16.65
C ILE A 373 -16.11 4.44 -17.63
N GLY A 374 -17.07 3.53 -17.45
CA GLY A 374 -18.33 3.47 -18.19
C GLY A 374 -19.24 4.70 -18.03
N PRO A 375 -20.42 4.72 -18.67
CA PRO A 375 -21.22 5.93 -18.88
C PRO A 375 -21.90 6.51 -17.62
N LEU A 376 -21.72 5.91 -16.44
CA LEU A 376 -22.40 6.36 -15.22
C LEU A 376 -21.84 7.71 -14.72
N LEU A 377 -22.66 8.76 -14.87
CA LEU A 377 -22.31 10.16 -14.59
C LEU A 377 -21.71 10.40 -13.19
N THR A 378 -22.19 9.71 -12.15
CA THR A 378 -21.70 9.86 -10.77
C THR A 378 -20.21 9.51 -10.64
N ASN A 379 -19.78 8.44 -11.29
CA ASN A 379 -18.40 7.95 -11.19
C ASN A 379 -17.45 8.90 -11.93
N LYS A 380 -17.87 9.42 -13.08
CA LYS A 380 -17.12 10.46 -13.80
C LYS A 380 -17.08 11.78 -13.01
N ILE A 381 -18.16 12.22 -12.36
CA ILE A 381 -18.13 13.43 -11.51
C ILE A 381 -17.14 13.31 -10.34
N LEU A 382 -17.01 12.13 -9.72
CA LEU A 382 -16.02 11.91 -8.66
C LEU A 382 -14.58 11.98 -9.20
N LYS A 383 -14.30 11.25 -10.29
CA LYS A 383 -12.95 11.22 -10.90
C LYS A 383 -12.54 12.54 -11.55
N TYR A 384 -13.50 13.34 -12.02
CA TYR A 384 -13.29 14.73 -12.41
C TYR A 384 -12.75 15.57 -11.25
N LYS A 385 -13.32 15.46 -10.04
CA LYS A 385 -12.86 16.21 -8.86
C LYS A 385 -11.47 15.78 -8.40
N GLU A 386 -11.12 14.50 -8.57
CA GLU A 386 -9.75 14.02 -8.30
C GLU A 386 -8.75 14.62 -9.30
N LEU A 387 -9.03 14.55 -10.60
CA LEU A 387 -8.21 15.14 -11.66
C LEU A 387 -8.06 16.67 -11.53
N ASP A 388 -9.15 17.39 -11.26
CA ASP A 388 -9.17 18.84 -11.01
C ASP A 388 -8.26 19.23 -9.85
N ARG A 389 -8.30 18.49 -8.73
CA ARG A 389 -7.41 18.71 -7.58
C ARG A 389 -5.94 18.56 -7.96
N ILE A 390 -5.59 17.52 -8.73
CA ILE A 390 -4.20 17.23 -9.13
C ILE A 390 -3.71 18.25 -10.17
N VAL A 391 -4.57 18.69 -11.09
CA VAL A 391 -4.22 19.75 -12.03
C VAL A 391 -4.05 21.10 -11.33
N LYS A 392 -4.81 21.38 -10.25
CA LYS A 392 -4.56 22.53 -9.37
C LYS A 392 -3.24 22.43 -8.62
N ASN A 393 -2.88 21.25 -8.08
CA ASN A 393 -1.54 21.01 -7.51
C ASN A 393 -0.44 21.25 -8.55
N LYS A 394 -0.55 20.64 -9.74
CA LYS A 394 0.38 20.83 -10.86
C LYS A 394 0.53 22.30 -11.26
N LYS A 395 -0.59 23.04 -11.39
CA LYS A 395 -0.56 24.48 -11.67
C LYS A 395 0.23 25.22 -10.59
N LYS A 396 0.00 24.94 -9.30
CA LYS A 396 0.80 25.56 -8.24
C LYS A 396 2.28 25.24 -8.41
N TYR A 397 2.67 23.98 -8.60
CA TYR A 397 4.08 23.62 -8.80
C TYR A 397 4.71 24.22 -10.06
N LEU A 398 3.96 24.48 -11.13
CA LEU A 398 4.47 25.20 -12.31
C LEU A 398 4.65 26.70 -12.01
N GLN A 399 3.71 27.33 -11.30
CA GLN A 399 3.85 28.71 -10.85
C GLN A 399 5.02 28.88 -9.87
N ASP A 400 5.12 28.00 -8.86
CA ASP A 400 6.24 27.94 -7.90
C ASP A 400 7.61 27.79 -8.63
N LEU A 401 7.62 27.20 -9.85
CA LEU A 401 8.81 27.06 -10.69
C LEU A 401 9.09 28.32 -11.52
N MET A 402 8.05 28.98 -12.05
CA MET A 402 8.15 30.24 -12.80
C MET A 402 8.62 31.41 -11.92
N GLU A 403 8.29 31.38 -10.64
CA GLU A 403 8.71 32.37 -9.64
C GLU A 403 10.19 32.19 -9.18
N LEU A 404 10.93 31.20 -9.68
CA LEU A 404 12.35 31.02 -9.35
C LEU A 404 13.27 32.00 -10.10
N PRO A 405 14.31 32.54 -9.43
CA PRO A 405 15.36 33.31 -10.10
C PRO A 405 16.07 32.43 -11.14
N GLY A 406 16.41 33.01 -12.29
CA GLY A 406 16.97 32.28 -13.44
C GLY A 406 15.95 31.52 -14.30
N VAL A 407 14.75 31.22 -13.79
CA VAL A 407 13.63 30.71 -14.62
C VAL A 407 12.80 31.87 -15.17
N TYR A 408 12.52 32.88 -14.34
CA TYR A 408 11.81 34.09 -14.75
C TYR A 408 12.55 34.89 -15.85
N SER A 409 13.87 34.71 -15.97
CA SER A 409 14.74 35.42 -16.94
C SER A 409 14.88 34.69 -18.29
N ASP A 410 14.14 33.61 -18.50
CA ASP A 410 14.28 32.70 -19.64
C ASP A 410 12.92 32.56 -20.36
N ASP A 411 12.65 33.48 -21.29
CA ASP A 411 11.35 33.62 -21.98
C ASP A 411 10.91 32.32 -22.70
N ASP A 412 11.87 31.57 -23.24
CA ASP A 412 11.64 30.26 -23.88
C ASP A 412 11.19 29.20 -22.85
N LEU A 413 11.79 29.18 -21.67
CA LEU A 413 11.36 28.29 -20.59
C LEU A 413 10.03 28.73 -19.99
N LEU A 414 9.83 30.03 -19.78
CA LEU A 414 8.59 30.61 -19.24
C LEU A 414 7.40 30.24 -20.13
N SER A 415 7.49 30.51 -21.43
CA SER A 415 6.41 30.20 -22.38
C SER A 415 6.14 28.69 -22.53
N GLN A 416 7.17 27.84 -22.43
CA GLN A 416 6.99 26.37 -22.37
C GLN A 416 6.31 25.90 -21.08
N LEU A 417 6.55 26.57 -19.94
CA LEU A 417 5.86 26.30 -18.67
C LEU A 417 4.40 26.78 -18.70
N GLU A 418 4.11 27.93 -19.29
CA GLU A 418 2.75 28.44 -19.49
C GLU A 418 1.92 27.54 -20.41
N LEU A 419 2.49 27.13 -21.56
CA LEU A 419 1.91 26.12 -22.44
C LEU A 419 1.60 24.82 -21.68
N THR A 420 2.51 24.37 -20.80
CA THR A 420 2.34 23.16 -19.99
C THR A 420 1.21 23.31 -18.96
N GLN A 421 1.09 24.47 -18.32
CA GLN A 421 0.01 24.81 -17.41
C GLN A 421 -1.35 24.84 -18.12
N ILE A 422 -1.40 25.43 -19.31
CA ILE A 422 -2.60 25.55 -20.12
C ILE A 422 -3.02 24.17 -20.65
N TYR A 423 -2.09 23.36 -21.14
CA TYR A 423 -2.34 21.98 -21.56
C TYR A 423 -3.06 21.16 -20.47
N PHE A 424 -2.53 21.11 -19.24
CA PHE A 424 -3.15 20.32 -18.17
C PHE A 424 -4.51 20.88 -17.69
N THR A 425 -4.69 22.21 -17.69
CA THR A 425 -6.00 22.82 -17.32
C THR A 425 -7.06 22.61 -18.40
N LEU A 426 -6.69 22.66 -19.69
CA LEU A 426 -7.61 22.37 -20.79
C LEU A 426 -7.99 20.89 -20.91
N HIS A 427 -7.13 19.95 -20.50
CA HIS A 427 -7.52 18.54 -20.36
C HIS A 427 -8.72 18.36 -19.40
N VAL A 428 -8.69 19.02 -18.25
CA VAL A 428 -9.79 18.96 -17.26
C VAL A 428 -11.02 19.73 -17.75
N ASN A 429 -10.85 20.94 -18.28
CA ASN A 429 -11.96 21.80 -18.68
C ASN A 429 -12.66 21.33 -19.97
N ALA A 430 -11.91 20.97 -21.01
CA ALA A 430 -12.49 20.54 -22.28
C ALA A 430 -12.80 19.04 -22.28
N VAL A 431 -11.83 18.18 -21.98
CA VAL A 431 -12.04 16.73 -22.16
C VAL A 431 -12.85 16.12 -21.02
N CYS A 432 -12.61 16.49 -19.77
CA CYS A 432 -13.41 15.94 -18.66
C CYS A 432 -14.74 16.69 -18.47
N LEU A 433 -14.72 18.01 -18.26
CA LEU A 433 -15.94 18.79 -17.98
C LEU A 433 -16.84 18.94 -19.21
N GLY A 434 -16.30 19.23 -20.40
CA GLY A 434 -17.08 19.26 -21.65
C GLY A 434 -17.82 17.94 -21.93
N HIS A 435 -17.18 16.79 -21.64
CA HIS A 435 -17.83 15.48 -21.75
C HIS A 435 -18.93 15.27 -20.69
N LEU A 436 -18.81 15.83 -19.48
CA LEU A 436 -19.88 15.82 -18.47
C LEU A 436 -21.09 16.68 -18.87
N TYR A 437 -20.89 17.76 -19.63
CA TYR A 437 -21.99 18.53 -20.23
C TYR A 437 -22.64 17.77 -21.40
N GLN A 438 -21.86 17.14 -22.27
CA GLN A 438 -22.36 16.28 -23.34
C GLN A 438 -23.20 15.09 -22.80
N LEU A 439 -22.76 14.44 -21.72
CA LEU A 439 -23.52 13.40 -21.01
C LEU A 439 -24.81 13.89 -20.33
N LYS A 440 -25.01 15.21 -20.24
CA LYS A 440 -26.26 15.84 -19.78
C LYS A 440 -27.11 16.39 -20.92
N HIS A 441 -26.71 16.19 -22.19
CA HIS A 441 -27.33 16.79 -23.38
C HIS A 441 -27.33 18.33 -23.35
N LEU A 442 -26.30 18.94 -22.74
CA LEU A 442 -26.05 20.38 -22.72
C LEU A 442 -24.92 20.70 -23.70
N ASN A 443 -25.22 20.64 -25.00
CA ASN A 443 -24.22 20.64 -26.07
C ASN A 443 -23.75 22.06 -26.41
N ILE A 444 -24.59 23.08 -26.21
CA ILE A 444 -24.23 24.50 -26.38
C ILE A 444 -23.18 24.89 -25.33
N GLU A 445 -23.41 24.49 -24.08
CA GLU A 445 -22.49 24.71 -22.96
C GLU A 445 -21.19 23.90 -23.12
N ALA A 446 -21.26 22.69 -23.68
CA ALA A 446 -20.09 21.91 -24.05
C ALA A 446 -19.29 22.55 -25.20
N LEU A 447 -19.97 23.05 -26.25
CA LEU A 447 -19.33 23.69 -27.41
C LEU A 447 -18.50 24.90 -26.98
N ALA A 448 -19.05 25.74 -26.11
CA ALA A 448 -18.34 26.91 -25.56
C ALA A 448 -17.02 26.54 -24.86
N LEU A 449 -16.98 25.42 -24.12
CA LEU A 449 -15.76 24.91 -23.50
C LEU A 449 -14.75 24.39 -24.53
N TYR A 450 -15.20 23.78 -25.63
CA TYR A 450 -14.31 23.31 -26.70
C TYR A 450 -13.76 24.45 -27.56
N THR A 451 -14.55 25.49 -27.83
CA THR A 451 -14.07 26.67 -28.58
C THR A 451 -13.05 27.48 -27.77
N ASP A 452 -13.34 27.74 -26.49
CA ASP A 452 -12.44 28.43 -25.55
C ASP A 452 -11.10 27.70 -25.41
N ALA A 453 -11.16 26.37 -25.26
CA ALA A 453 -9.96 25.54 -25.19
C ALA A 453 -9.15 25.52 -26.49
N TYR A 454 -9.82 25.46 -27.65
CA TYR A 454 -9.14 25.46 -28.95
C TYR A 454 -8.47 26.82 -29.25
N GLN A 455 -9.11 27.94 -28.88
CA GLN A 455 -8.49 29.27 -28.96
C GLN A 455 -7.26 29.35 -28.06
N LYS A 456 -7.39 29.09 -26.75
CA LYS A 456 -6.29 29.19 -25.80
C LYS A 456 -5.09 28.29 -26.12
N ILE A 457 -5.31 27.05 -26.57
CA ILE A 457 -4.20 26.16 -26.93
C ILE A 457 -3.52 26.59 -28.24
N THR A 458 -4.24 27.20 -29.18
CA THR A 458 -3.61 27.68 -30.43
C THR A 458 -2.88 29.00 -30.25
N GLU A 459 -3.48 29.97 -29.55
CA GLU A 459 -2.84 31.24 -29.18
C GLU A 459 -1.50 31.00 -28.46
N THR A 460 -1.52 30.19 -27.40
CA THR A 460 -0.30 29.92 -26.61
C THR A 460 0.70 29.02 -27.33
N TYR A 461 0.26 28.12 -28.22
CA TYR A 461 1.17 27.39 -29.11
C TYR A 461 1.93 28.34 -30.05
N TYR A 462 1.24 29.31 -30.68
CA TYR A 462 1.90 30.30 -31.53
C TYR A 462 2.80 31.26 -30.73
N GLN A 463 2.42 31.64 -29.52
CA GLN A 463 3.26 32.46 -28.62
C GLN A 463 4.51 31.74 -28.14
N SER A 464 4.43 30.42 -27.90
CA SER A 464 5.55 29.61 -27.37
C SER A 464 6.74 29.38 -28.32
N GLY A 465 6.73 30.00 -29.51
CA GLY A 465 7.90 30.05 -30.40
C GLY A 465 8.36 28.71 -30.98
N ILE A 466 7.59 27.62 -30.85
CA ILE A 466 7.98 26.24 -31.25
C ILE A 466 7.99 26.09 -32.78
N ILE A 467 8.97 26.70 -33.44
CA ILE A 467 9.19 26.67 -34.89
C ILE A 467 9.77 25.29 -35.25
N SER A 468 8.90 24.40 -35.74
CA SER A 468 9.17 23.19 -36.55
C SER A 468 10.18 22.13 -36.06
N ASN A 469 11.39 22.48 -35.63
CA ASN A 469 12.51 21.56 -35.40
C ASN A 469 12.98 21.46 -33.94
N ASP A 470 12.71 22.44 -33.09
CA ASP A 470 13.16 22.40 -31.69
C ASP A 470 12.27 21.51 -30.80
N ASP A 471 12.92 20.79 -29.89
CA ASP A 471 12.33 19.87 -28.90
C ASP A 471 11.90 20.67 -27.66
N ILE A 472 10.83 20.26 -26.96
CA ILE A 472 10.39 20.92 -25.72
C ILE A 472 11.45 20.67 -24.64
N LEU A 473 12.18 21.71 -24.23
CA LEU A 473 13.35 21.66 -23.34
C LEU A 473 12.99 21.51 -21.85
N LEU A 474 11.81 20.96 -21.55
CA LEU A 474 11.37 20.66 -20.20
C LEU A 474 11.95 19.32 -19.72
N PRO A 475 12.62 19.27 -18.56
CA PRO A 475 13.17 18.03 -18.02
C PRO A 475 12.15 16.89 -17.93
N HIS A 476 12.61 15.65 -18.13
CA HIS A 476 11.78 14.43 -18.12
C HIS A 476 10.70 14.35 -19.21
N LYS A 477 10.74 15.18 -20.26
CA LYS A 477 9.79 15.17 -21.41
C LYS A 477 8.32 15.17 -20.95
N ILE A 478 7.98 16.11 -20.07
CA ILE A 478 6.65 16.26 -19.43
C ILE A 478 5.51 16.35 -20.45
N ILE A 479 5.75 17.07 -21.56
CA ILE A 479 4.93 17.08 -22.77
C ILE A 479 5.83 16.68 -23.94
N ASN A 480 5.28 15.93 -24.88
CA ASN A 480 5.89 15.68 -26.19
C ASN A 480 5.07 16.41 -27.27
N LYS A 481 5.74 16.90 -28.32
CA LYS A 481 5.13 17.58 -29.47
C LYS A 481 4.04 16.75 -30.13
N GLU A 482 4.25 15.43 -30.22
CA GLU A 482 3.26 14.46 -30.71
C GLU A 482 1.99 14.44 -29.84
N ALA A 483 2.14 14.46 -28.50
CA ALA A 483 1.02 14.45 -27.58
C ALA A 483 0.21 15.76 -27.63
N LEU A 484 0.89 16.90 -27.82
CA LEU A 484 0.24 18.19 -28.03
C LEU A 484 -0.50 18.25 -29.36
N GLY A 485 0.11 17.79 -30.46
CA GLY A 485 -0.52 17.71 -31.77
C GLY A 485 -1.75 16.79 -31.77
N ASN A 486 -1.65 15.62 -31.15
CA ASN A 486 -2.77 14.70 -30.95
C ASN A 486 -3.88 15.33 -30.11
N PHE A 487 -3.56 16.07 -29.04
CA PHE A 487 -4.55 16.78 -28.22
C PHE A 487 -5.30 17.87 -28.99
N ILE A 488 -4.60 18.66 -29.83
CA ILE A 488 -5.22 19.68 -30.69
C ILE A 488 -6.12 19.02 -31.75
N ALA A 489 -5.70 17.89 -32.32
CA ALA A 489 -6.52 17.10 -33.24
C ALA A 489 -7.78 16.53 -32.56
N ASP A 490 -7.64 15.98 -31.35
CA ASP A 490 -8.73 15.47 -30.50
C ASP A 490 -9.76 16.57 -30.16
N LEU A 491 -9.30 17.76 -29.80
CA LEU A 491 -10.15 18.91 -29.54
C LEU A 491 -10.91 19.33 -30.80
N LYS A 492 -10.21 19.42 -31.95
CA LYS A 492 -10.83 19.74 -33.24
C LYS A 492 -11.88 18.71 -33.66
N ALA A 493 -11.61 17.42 -33.45
CA ALA A 493 -12.56 16.34 -33.69
C ALA A 493 -13.82 16.48 -32.80
N LYS A 494 -13.64 16.66 -31.49
CA LYS A 494 -14.75 16.84 -30.53
C LYS A 494 -15.59 18.08 -30.88
N LEU A 495 -14.94 19.21 -31.15
CA LEU A 495 -15.57 20.45 -31.60
C LEU A 495 -16.42 20.20 -32.87
N SER A 496 -15.86 19.55 -33.89
CA SER A 496 -16.60 19.24 -35.13
C SER A 496 -17.80 18.31 -34.90
N SER A 497 -17.71 17.35 -33.97
CA SER A 497 -18.83 16.45 -33.63
C SER A 497 -19.93 17.11 -32.80
N ILE A 498 -19.62 18.21 -32.10
CA ILE A 498 -20.54 18.89 -31.19
C ILE A 498 -21.21 20.10 -31.84
N ILE A 499 -20.61 20.73 -32.87
CA ILE A 499 -21.28 21.78 -33.67
C ILE A 499 -22.68 21.30 -34.12
N ALA A 500 -22.77 20.18 -34.83
CA ALA A 500 -24.05 19.67 -35.34
C ALA A 500 -25.07 19.33 -34.24
N LEU A 501 -24.60 18.94 -33.04
CA LEU A 501 -25.47 18.67 -31.88
C LEU A 501 -25.93 19.95 -31.18
N ALA A 502 -25.09 20.98 -31.14
CA ALA A 502 -25.40 22.29 -30.56
C ALA A 502 -26.27 23.14 -31.49
N GLU A 503 -26.06 23.05 -32.81
CA GLU A 503 -26.95 23.62 -33.83
C GLU A 503 -28.36 23.03 -33.69
N PHE A 504 -28.46 21.69 -33.72
CA PHE A 504 -29.72 20.95 -33.48
C PHE A 504 -30.38 21.37 -32.15
N GLU A 505 -29.63 21.43 -31.05
CA GLU A 505 -30.17 21.85 -29.76
C GLU A 505 -30.65 23.31 -29.78
N SER A 506 -29.95 24.21 -30.48
CA SER A 506 -30.33 25.60 -30.62
C SER A 506 -31.60 25.80 -31.45
N GLU A 507 -31.84 24.98 -32.48
CA GLU A 507 -33.10 24.99 -33.22
C GLU A 507 -34.26 24.56 -32.32
N PHE A 508 -34.10 23.47 -31.56
CA PHE A 508 -35.15 22.97 -30.66
C PHE A 508 -35.41 23.87 -29.44
N ARG A 509 -34.38 24.50 -28.83
CA ARG A 509 -34.56 25.42 -27.68
C ARG A 509 -35.37 26.68 -28.04
N ASN A 510 -35.41 27.08 -29.31
CA ASN A 510 -36.06 28.31 -29.77
C ASN A 510 -37.55 28.16 -30.16
N VAL A 511 -38.16 26.98 -29.95
CA VAL A 511 -39.54 26.70 -30.40
C VAL A 511 -40.50 26.54 -29.22
N GLU A 512 -40.92 27.67 -28.65
CA GLU A 512 -42.22 27.71 -27.98
C GLU A 512 -43.31 27.52 -29.03
N LYS A 513 -43.85 26.29 -29.12
CA LYS A 513 -44.92 25.99 -30.08
C LYS A 513 -46.13 26.87 -29.77
N SER A 514 -46.56 27.64 -30.76
CA SER A 514 -47.72 28.51 -30.57
C SER A 514 -48.95 27.64 -30.33
N LYS A 515 -49.92 28.16 -29.57
CA LYS A 515 -51.16 27.44 -29.26
C LYS A 515 -52.01 27.13 -30.50
N TYR A 516 -51.62 27.65 -31.67
CA TYR A 516 -52.32 27.52 -32.96
C TYR A 516 -51.44 26.87 -34.05
N ASP A 517 -50.29 26.29 -33.68
CA ASP A 517 -49.44 25.57 -34.64
C ASP A 517 -50.14 24.31 -35.16
N PHE A 518 -50.25 24.21 -36.49
CA PHE A 518 -50.73 23.00 -37.18
C PHE A 518 -49.93 21.76 -36.75
N SER A 519 -50.61 20.62 -36.57
CA SER A 519 -49.93 19.37 -36.22
C SER A 519 -49.07 18.88 -37.39
N THR A 520 -48.13 17.98 -37.11
CA THR A 520 -47.28 17.34 -38.13
C THR A 520 -48.12 16.67 -39.23
N ILE A 521 -49.32 16.17 -38.89
CA ILE A 521 -50.27 15.57 -39.84
C ILE A 521 -50.99 16.63 -40.68
N ASP A 522 -51.40 17.75 -40.08
CA ASP A 522 -52.07 18.84 -40.80
C ASP A 522 -51.09 19.54 -41.77
N LYS A 523 -49.82 19.71 -41.37
CA LYS A 523 -48.76 20.20 -42.25
C LYS A 523 -48.54 19.28 -43.45
N LEU A 524 -48.53 17.96 -43.21
CA LEU A 524 -48.44 16.93 -44.26
C LEU A 524 -49.61 16.99 -45.25
N THR A 525 -50.86 17.12 -44.78
CA THR A 525 -52.05 17.15 -45.64
C THR A 525 -52.25 18.47 -46.38
N LEU A 526 -51.79 19.58 -45.80
CA LEU A 526 -51.82 20.92 -46.42
C LEU A 526 -50.62 21.20 -47.35
N GLY A 527 -49.71 20.24 -47.54
CA GLY A 527 -48.53 20.39 -48.41
C GLY A 527 -47.45 21.34 -47.86
N GLY A 528 -47.44 21.59 -46.56
CA GLY A 528 -46.44 22.43 -45.90
C GLY A 528 -45.08 21.74 -45.75
N THR A 529 -44.01 22.53 -45.71
CA THR A 529 -42.66 22.03 -45.42
C THR A 529 -42.55 21.56 -43.98
N ILE A 530 -42.34 20.25 -43.78
CA ILE A 530 -42.03 19.67 -42.48
C ILE A 530 -40.64 20.16 -42.06
N THR A 531 -40.52 20.80 -40.90
CA THR A 531 -39.21 21.17 -40.33
C THR A 531 -38.83 20.23 -39.20
N LEU A 532 -37.56 20.24 -38.80
CA LEU A 532 -37.02 19.36 -37.76
C LEU A 532 -37.82 19.46 -36.44
N ASN A 533 -38.29 20.68 -36.15
CA ASN A 533 -39.12 21.06 -35.02
C ASN A 533 -40.49 20.33 -34.97
N ASP A 534 -40.96 19.75 -36.07
CA ASP A 534 -42.22 18.98 -36.11
C ASP A 534 -42.07 17.51 -35.67
N ALA A 535 -40.84 17.03 -35.49
CA ALA A 535 -40.57 15.71 -34.93
C ALA A 535 -40.62 15.74 -33.39
N LYS A 536 -41.42 14.83 -32.79
CA LYS A 536 -41.43 14.59 -31.34
C LYS A 536 -40.59 13.38 -31.00
N LEU A 537 -39.38 13.59 -30.48
CA LEU A 537 -38.44 12.50 -30.16
C LEU A 537 -38.81 11.75 -28.85
N ASP A 538 -39.61 12.37 -27.97
CA ASP A 538 -40.00 11.80 -26.68
C ASP A 538 -40.89 10.55 -26.77
N ASN A 539 -41.54 10.35 -27.92
CA ASN A 539 -42.45 9.23 -28.19
C ASN A 539 -42.08 8.51 -29.50
N LEU A 540 -40.78 8.30 -29.72
CA LEU A 540 -40.31 7.41 -30.78
C LEU A 540 -40.79 5.97 -30.53
N PHE A 541 -41.24 5.30 -31.59
CA PHE A 541 -41.57 3.88 -31.51
C PHE A 541 -40.31 3.09 -31.09
N PRO A 542 -40.37 2.27 -30.02
CA PRO A 542 -39.18 1.61 -29.50
C PRO A 542 -38.69 0.54 -30.49
N LEU A 543 -37.54 0.82 -31.14
CA LEU A 543 -36.90 -0.07 -32.12
C LEU A 543 -36.58 -1.48 -31.59
N ARG A 544 -36.67 -1.69 -30.28
CA ARG A 544 -36.79 -3.00 -29.64
C ARG A 544 -38.04 -2.98 -28.75
N PRO A 545 -39.10 -3.75 -29.04
CA PRO A 545 -40.31 -3.73 -28.25
C PRO A 545 -40.03 -4.23 -26.82
N GLN A 546 -40.41 -3.44 -25.82
CA GLN A 546 -40.30 -3.84 -24.42
C GLN A 546 -41.45 -4.77 -24.06
N LEU A 547 -41.14 -6.02 -23.69
CA LEU A 547 -42.14 -6.99 -23.25
C LEU A 547 -42.60 -6.66 -21.82
N ILE A 548 -43.63 -5.82 -21.72
CA ILE A 548 -44.29 -5.51 -20.45
C ILE A 548 -45.18 -6.69 -20.05
N PRO A 549 -45.04 -7.25 -18.83
CA PRO A 549 -45.93 -8.31 -18.35
C PRO A 549 -47.32 -7.73 -18.04
N VAL A 550 -48.23 -7.82 -19.03
CA VAL A 550 -49.65 -7.51 -18.82
C VAL A 550 -50.23 -8.57 -17.90
N GLY A 551 -50.81 -8.14 -16.77
CA GLY A 551 -51.49 -9.04 -15.85
C GLY A 551 -52.62 -9.81 -16.54
N ALA A 552 -52.74 -11.11 -16.25
CA ALA A 552 -53.84 -11.92 -16.77
C ALA A 552 -55.19 -11.25 -16.45
N LYS A 553 -56.09 -11.20 -17.43
CA LYS A 553 -57.43 -10.64 -17.22
C LYS A 553 -58.09 -11.33 -16.02
N PRO A 554 -58.71 -10.61 -15.08
CA PRO A 554 -59.33 -11.22 -13.91
C PRO A 554 -60.41 -12.20 -14.38
N SER A 555 -60.38 -13.43 -13.87
CA SER A 555 -61.36 -14.47 -14.19
C SER A 555 -62.71 -14.12 -13.58
N LEU A 556 -63.52 -13.40 -14.34
CA LEU A 556 -64.92 -13.14 -14.00
C LEU A 556 -65.72 -14.42 -14.23
N PHE A 557 -66.03 -15.13 -13.15
CA PHE A 557 -67.01 -16.22 -13.18
C PHE A 557 -68.41 -15.63 -13.20
N ASP A 558 -69.23 -16.03 -14.18
CA ASP A 558 -70.66 -15.70 -14.15
C ASP A 558 -71.37 -16.57 -13.12
N VAL A 559 -71.37 -16.11 -11.87
CA VAL A 559 -72.04 -16.79 -10.76
C VAL A 559 -73.57 -16.69 -10.90
N ALA A 560 -74.11 -15.74 -11.66
CA ALA A 560 -75.55 -15.59 -11.85
C ALA A 560 -76.15 -16.77 -12.63
N PHE A 561 -75.38 -17.38 -13.54
CA PHE A 561 -75.79 -18.61 -14.24
C PHE A 561 -76.16 -19.75 -13.29
N ASN A 562 -75.49 -19.87 -12.13
CA ASN A 562 -75.80 -20.89 -11.11
C ASN A 562 -77.16 -20.68 -10.40
N TYR A 563 -77.78 -19.51 -10.56
CA TYR A 563 -79.09 -19.18 -10.00
C TYR A 563 -80.23 -19.26 -11.03
N ILE A 564 -79.94 -19.63 -12.29
CA ILE A 564 -80.96 -19.91 -13.31
C ILE A 564 -81.62 -21.25 -12.99
N GLN A 565 -82.71 -21.21 -12.25
CA GLN A 565 -83.57 -22.37 -11.99
C GLN A 565 -84.67 -22.45 -13.06
N TYR A 566 -84.84 -23.62 -13.66
CA TYR A 566 -85.89 -23.87 -14.65
C TYR A 566 -87.13 -24.43 -13.96
N ASP A 567 -88.22 -23.66 -13.96
CA ASP A 567 -89.53 -24.10 -13.48
C ASP A 567 -90.11 -25.18 -14.42
N ASN A 568 -89.85 -26.46 -14.12
CA ASN A 568 -90.85 -27.51 -13.89
C ASN A 568 -90.29 -28.94 -14.00
N SER A 569 -89.84 -29.54 -12.88
CA SER A 569 -90.23 -30.93 -12.51
C SER A 569 -89.77 -31.32 -11.10
N SER A 570 -90.60 -30.98 -10.11
CA SER A 570 -90.81 -31.74 -8.85
C SER A 570 -89.62 -32.40 -8.10
N LYS A 571 -89.12 -31.67 -7.10
CA LYS A 571 -88.92 -32.12 -5.69
C LYS A 571 -87.92 -33.25 -5.32
N THR A 572 -86.99 -32.88 -4.43
CA THR A 572 -86.35 -33.71 -3.36
C THR A 572 -85.44 -34.87 -3.84
N ILE A 573 -84.31 -35.16 -3.19
CA ILE A 573 -84.10 -35.31 -1.74
C ILE A 573 -82.88 -34.55 -1.19
N THR A 574 -83.04 -34.15 0.07
CA THR A 574 -82.16 -33.42 0.98
C THR A 574 -80.78 -34.03 1.25
N ASN A 575 -79.78 -33.14 1.45
CA ASN A 575 -78.72 -33.20 2.47
C ASN A 575 -78.25 -34.58 3.00
N LYS A 576 -76.99 -34.95 2.71
CA LYS A 576 -75.96 -35.12 3.77
C LYS A 576 -74.52 -35.34 3.25
N SER A 577 -73.61 -34.58 3.85
CA SER A 577 -72.21 -34.90 4.23
C SER A 577 -71.28 -35.76 3.35
N GLN A 578 -70.07 -35.19 3.17
CA GLN A 578 -68.74 -35.83 3.17
C GLN A 578 -68.14 -36.44 1.89
N GLU A 579 -66.91 -35.94 1.65
CA GLU A 579 -65.68 -36.69 1.36
C GLU A 579 -65.22 -37.04 -0.08
N ASN A 580 -64.04 -36.46 -0.35
CA ASN A 580 -62.87 -36.96 -1.09
C ASN A 580 -62.80 -36.76 -2.62
N PRO A 581 -61.67 -36.21 -3.12
CA PRO A 581 -61.43 -36.02 -4.55
C PRO A 581 -60.87 -37.29 -5.21
N ILE A 582 -61.16 -37.46 -6.50
CA ILE A 582 -60.56 -38.50 -7.34
C ILE A 582 -59.65 -37.82 -8.37
N GLN A 583 -58.36 -38.14 -8.32
CA GLN A 583 -57.44 -37.97 -9.45
C GLN A 583 -57.52 -39.22 -10.33
N PRO A 584 -57.30 -39.08 -11.65
CA PRO A 584 -56.03 -39.59 -12.19
C PRO A 584 -55.35 -38.55 -13.12
N GLU A 585 -54.07 -38.27 -12.88
CA GLU A 585 -52.91 -38.78 -13.61
C GLU A 585 -52.56 -38.04 -14.91
N SER A 586 -51.34 -37.50 -14.95
CA SER A 586 -50.52 -37.44 -16.16
C SER A 586 -49.05 -37.63 -15.76
N THR A 587 -48.27 -38.24 -16.64
CA THR A 587 -46.99 -38.89 -16.31
C THR A 587 -45.75 -38.05 -16.61
N LEU A 588 -44.70 -38.23 -15.79
CA LEU A 588 -43.27 -38.39 -16.15
C LEU A 588 -42.62 -37.35 -17.12
N ASN A 589 -41.44 -36.78 -16.88
CA ASN A 589 -40.30 -37.21 -16.05
C ASN A 589 -39.52 -36.00 -15.48
N GLN A 590 -38.96 -36.15 -14.28
CA GLN A 590 -37.57 -35.75 -14.00
C GLN A 590 -36.90 -36.85 -13.16
N VAL A 591 -35.60 -37.02 -13.34
CA VAL A 591 -34.84 -38.21 -12.92
C VAL A 591 -33.73 -37.80 -11.94
N ASP A 592 -33.83 -38.31 -10.70
CA ASP A 592 -32.73 -38.74 -9.82
C ASP A 592 -31.60 -37.75 -9.41
N ASN A 593 -30.81 -37.91 -8.33
CA ASN A 593 -30.83 -38.61 -7.02
C ASN A 593 -29.51 -38.18 -6.28
N LYS A 594 -29.10 -38.49 -5.04
CA LYS A 594 -29.54 -39.17 -3.78
C LYS A 594 -28.56 -38.60 -2.70
N SER A 595 -28.70 -38.66 -1.37
CA SER A 595 -29.66 -39.19 -0.38
C SER A 595 -29.29 -38.56 1.00
N THR A 596 -29.72 -38.92 2.22
CA THR A 596 -30.28 -40.17 2.78
C THR A 596 -30.91 -39.91 4.17
N SER A 597 -31.99 -40.64 4.52
CA SER A 597 -32.34 -41.21 5.86
C SER A 597 -32.17 -40.40 7.17
N THR A 598 -33.08 -40.42 8.17
CA THR A 598 -34.35 -41.17 8.39
C THR A 598 -35.13 -40.57 9.59
N ASP A 599 -36.42 -40.88 9.70
CA ASP A 599 -37.34 -40.46 10.77
C ASP A 599 -37.08 -41.09 12.16
N ASN A 600 -37.45 -40.39 13.25
CA ASN A 600 -38.72 -40.69 13.97
C ASN A 600 -39.10 -39.74 15.14
N LYS A 601 -40.33 -39.21 15.03
CA LYS A 601 -41.38 -38.97 16.05
C LYS A 601 -41.08 -38.52 17.51
N GLN A 602 -41.70 -37.38 17.83
CA GLN A 602 -42.56 -37.10 19.02
C GLN A 602 -41.95 -37.11 20.44
N ASN A 603 -41.86 -35.92 21.09
CA ASN A 603 -42.80 -35.50 22.14
C ASN A 603 -42.49 -34.09 22.73
N THR A 604 -43.53 -33.40 23.22
CA THR A 604 -43.53 -32.10 23.95
C THR A 604 -44.11 -32.32 25.37
N PRO A 605 -43.86 -31.50 26.44
CA PRO A 605 -43.94 -30.02 26.47
C PRO A 605 -42.85 -29.30 27.33
N PRO A 606 -42.87 -27.95 27.45
CA PRO A 606 -41.74 -27.18 27.98
C PRO A 606 -41.94 -26.54 29.38
N LYS A 607 -40.83 -26.24 30.09
CA LYS A 607 -40.58 -24.96 30.84
C LYS A 607 -39.33 -25.03 31.73
N ARG A 608 -38.47 -24.00 31.66
CA ARG A 608 -38.15 -23.06 32.77
C ARG A 608 -37.30 -21.90 32.24
N ARG A 609 -37.53 -20.68 32.76
CA ARG A 609 -36.80 -19.45 32.43
C ARG A 609 -36.09 -18.92 33.68
N GLY A 610 -34.93 -18.29 33.47
CA GLY A 610 -34.40 -17.21 34.31
C GLY A 610 -33.46 -17.60 35.45
N PHE A 611 -32.26 -17.02 35.42
CA PHE A 611 -31.87 -16.08 36.49
C PHE A 611 -30.87 -15.04 35.95
N LEU A 612 -31.08 -13.78 36.33
CA LEU A 612 -30.18 -12.61 36.23
C LEU A 612 -29.30 -12.45 34.96
N GLY A 613 -29.72 -11.53 34.10
CA GLY A 613 -28.83 -10.43 33.73
C GLY A 613 -28.93 -9.34 34.81
N LEU A 614 -27.82 -8.75 35.23
CA LEU A 614 -27.79 -7.58 36.12
C LEU A 614 -26.47 -6.82 35.91
N PHE A 615 -26.53 -5.48 36.05
CA PHE A 615 -25.43 -4.53 35.83
C PHE A 615 -24.89 -4.40 34.40
N GLY A 616 -25.62 -3.62 33.60
CA GLY A 616 -24.98 -2.71 32.66
C GLY A 616 -24.93 -1.30 33.28
N ARG A 617 -23.73 -0.78 33.51
CA ARG A 617 -23.36 0.64 33.66
C ARG A 617 -21.87 0.76 33.37
#